data_AF-A0A916R2A6-F1
#
_entry.id   AF-A0A916R2A6-F1
#
_cell.length_a   1.000
_cell.length_b   1.000
_cell.length_c   1.000
_cell.angle_alpha   90.00
_cell.angle_beta   90.00
_cell.angle_gamma   90.00
#
_symmetry.space_group_name_H-M   'P 1'
#
loop_
_entity.id
_entity.type
_entity.pdbx_description
1 polymer ?
#
loop_
_entity_poly.entity_id
_entity_poly.type
_entity_poly.pdbx_seq_one_letter_code
_entity_poly.pdbx_strand_id
1 'polypeptide(L)'
;MFKIRQTAPTFFAALLVATTAFANEPQERTDTTALWFESWGSLSNATLVVSGPDGFITNIVAEKGTPRFYLRDAAPVTDGVYRYELTAATTEKIKLRNQLNNGRGENQKDEIAKPFQMGGSFVVSRGVITKQEDIVEE
;
A
#
# COMPACT_ATOMS: atom_id res chain seq x y z
N MET A 1 63.57 34.76 6.94
CA MET A 1 62.43 35.58 7.40
C MET A 1 61.29 35.45 6.37
N PHE A 2 60.31 34.58 6.66
CA PHE A 2 58.87 34.51 6.27
C PHE A 2 58.34 35.46 5.15
N LYS A 3 57.47 35.08 4.18
CA LYS A 3 56.27 34.19 4.16
C LYS A 3 55.95 33.75 2.71
N ILE A 4 55.62 32.47 2.49
CA ILE A 4 54.96 31.97 1.27
C ILE A 4 53.45 31.89 1.56
N ARG A 5 52.62 32.52 0.71
CA ARG A 5 51.16 32.50 0.83
C ARG A 5 50.63 31.24 0.14
N GLN A 6 50.02 30.33 0.91
CA GLN A 6 49.30 29.18 0.38
C GLN A 6 47.87 29.62 -0.01
N THR A 7 47.51 29.43 -1.28
CA THR A 7 46.13 29.52 -1.77
C THR A 7 45.58 28.10 -1.88
N ALA A 8 44.63 27.75 -1.01
CA ALA A 8 43.91 26.48 -1.06
C ALA A 8 42.79 26.55 -2.12
N PRO A 9 42.62 25.54 -3.00
CA PRO A 9 41.44 25.46 -3.86
C PRO A 9 40.28 24.83 -3.08
N THR A 10 39.22 25.62 -2.87
CA THR A 10 37.96 25.15 -2.26
C THR A 10 37.23 24.25 -3.26
N PHE A 11 37.30 22.93 -3.08
CA PHE A 11 36.46 21.98 -3.81
C PHE A 11 35.03 22.03 -3.24
N PHE A 12 34.11 22.63 -4.00
CA PHE A 12 32.69 22.64 -3.70
C PHE A 12 32.09 21.29 -4.14
N ALA A 13 31.95 20.34 -3.21
CA ALA A 13 31.30 19.06 -3.47
C ALA A 13 29.78 19.27 -3.54
N ALA A 14 29.21 19.24 -4.74
CA ALA A 14 27.78 19.26 -4.96
C ALA A 14 27.19 17.89 -4.57
N LEU A 15 26.53 17.84 -3.41
CA LEU A 15 25.76 16.69 -2.96
C LEU A 15 24.46 16.61 -3.79
N LEU A 16 24.43 15.78 -4.84
CA LEU A 16 23.18 15.39 -5.49
C LEU A 16 22.37 14.55 -4.51
N VAL A 17 21.35 15.16 -3.89
CA VAL A 17 20.30 14.42 -3.21
C VAL A 17 19.39 13.83 -4.29
N ALA A 18 19.59 12.55 -4.60
CA ALA A 18 18.66 11.80 -5.43
C ALA A 18 17.38 11.54 -4.60
N THR A 19 16.35 12.35 -4.79
CA THR A 19 15.01 12.05 -4.28
C THR A 19 14.44 10.89 -5.09
N THR A 20 14.46 9.68 -4.54
CA THR A 20 13.70 8.56 -5.10
C THR A 20 12.22 8.89 -4.93
N ALA A 21 11.55 9.22 -6.03
CA ALA A 21 10.09 9.29 -6.07
C ALA A 21 9.56 7.86 -5.84
N PHE A 22 9.11 7.57 -4.62
CA PHE A 22 8.25 6.42 -4.38
C PHE A 22 7.01 6.62 -5.24
N ALA A 23 6.72 5.67 -6.12
CA ALA A 23 5.44 5.64 -6.83
C ALA A 23 4.34 5.79 -5.78
N ASN A 24 3.51 6.83 -5.89
CA ASN A 24 2.47 7.18 -4.93
C ASN A 24 1.80 5.92 -4.38
N GLU A 25 2.17 5.52 -3.16
CA GLU A 25 1.62 4.33 -2.54
C GLU A 25 0.15 4.60 -2.17
N PRO A 26 -0.74 3.60 -2.29
CA PRO A 26 -2.11 3.73 -1.84
C PRO A 26 -2.16 4.22 -0.40
N GLN A 27 -2.92 5.28 -0.16
CA GLN A 27 -3.11 5.81 1.18
C GLN A 27 -4.49 5.42 1.67
N GLU A 28 -4.55 4.82 2.86
CA GLU A 28 -5.80 4.53 3.53
C GLU A 28 -6.60 5.82 3.76
N ARG A 29 -7.91 5.75 3.51
CA ARG A 29 -8.88 6.77 3.85
C ARG A 29 -10.14 6.16 4.41
N THR A 30 -10.67 6.80 5.44
CA THR A 30 -11.91 6.38 6.08
C THR A 30 -12.82 7.57 6.28
N ASP A 31 -14.11 7.37 6.06
CA ASP A 31 -15.20 8.21 6.57
C ASP A 31 -15.99 7.40 7.60
N THR A 32 -17.10 7.92 8.11
CA THR A 32 -17.92 7.25 9.13
C THR A 32 -18.53 5.93 8.70
N THR A 33 -18.58 5.66 7.39
CA THR A 33 -19.32 4.54 6.78
C THR A 33 -18.51 3.70 5.81
N ALA A 34 -17.34 4.15 5.38
CA ALA A 34 -16.58 3.49 4.34
C ALA A 34 -15.06 3.64 4.53
N LEU A 35 -14.36 2.61 4.05
CA LEU A 35 -12.92 2.56 3.87
C LEU A 35 -12.61 2.55 2.36
N TRP A 36 -11.70 3.40 1.92
CA TRP A 36 -11.18 3.42 0.55
C TRP A 36 -9.69 3.78 0.55
N PHE A 37 -9.11 3.79 -0.65
CA PHE A 37 -7.70 4.13 -0.85
C PHE A 37 -7.57 5.30 -1.83
N GLU A 38 -6.74 6.27 -1.49
CA GLU A 38 -6.32 7.34 -2.39
C GLU A 38 -4.96 7.01 -3.01
N SER A 39 -4.50 7.81 -3.98
CA SER A 39 -3.18 7.63 -4.61
C SER A 39 -2.98 6.28 -5.30
N TRP A 40 -4.07 5.67 -5.81
CA TRP A 40 -4.08 4.32 -6.41
C TRP A 40 -3.13 4.11 -7.61
N GLY A 41 -2.77 5.20 -8.28
CA GLY A 41 -1.75 5.22 -9.33
C GLY A 41 -1.98 4.17 -10.40
N SER A 42 -1.07 3.20 -10.47
CA SER A 42 -0.99 2.19 -11.52
C SER A 42 -1.29 0.76 -11.05
N LEU A 43 -1.98 0.62 -9.91
CA LEU A 43 -2.40 -0.67 -9.38
C LEU A 43 -3.65 -1.21 -10.10
N SER A 44 -3.70 -2.53 -10.25
CA SER A 44 -4.81 -3.24 -10.90
C SER A 44 -5.06 -4.59 -10.23
N ASN A 45 -6.18 -5.24 -10.53
CA ASN A 45 -6.54 -6.56 -9.98
C ASN A 45 -6.41 -6.61 -8.46
N ALA A 46 -7.01 -5.62 -7.79
CA ALA A 46 -6.96 -5.53 -6.35
C ALA A 46 -7.97 -6.45 -5.69
N THR A 47 -7.55 -6.98 -4.54
CA THR A 47 -8.37 -7.76 -3.62
C THR A 47 -8.23 -7.12 -2.25
N LEU A 48 -9.33 -6.61 -1.72
CA LEU A 48 -9.45 -6.07 -0.37
C LEU A 48 -10.21 -7.09 0.49
N VAL A 49 -9.52 -7.67 1.45
CA VAL A 49 -10.11 -8.52 2.46
C VAL A 49 -10.31 -7.69 3.71
N VAL A 50 -11.53 -7.67 4.25
CA VAL A 50 -11.84 -7.00 5.53
C VAL A 50 -12.34 -8.04 6.49
N SER A 51 -11.75 -8.07 7.68
CA SER A 51 -12.16 -8.92 8.80
C SER A 51 -12.58 -8.06 9.98
N GLY A 52 -13.60 -8.50 10.70
CA GLY A 52 -14.17 -7.79 11.84
C GLY A 52 -14.44 -8.70 13.03
N PRO A 53 -15.08 -8.16 14.07
CA PRO A 53 -15.60 -8.93 15.20
C PRO A 53 -16.56 -10.04 14.75
N ASP A 54 -16.83 -10.99 15.65
CA ASP A 54 -17.75 -12.12 15.44
C ASP A 54 -17.43 -13.01 14.24
N GLY A 55 -16.18 -12.99 13.76
CA GLY A 55 -15.73 -13.76 12.61
C GLY A 55 -16.19 -13.20 11.27
N PHE A 56 -16.64 -11.94 11.22
CA PHE A 56 -16.97 -11.27 9.96
C PHE A 56 -15.74 -11.23 9.04
N ILE A 57 -15.89 -11.70 7.80
CA ILE A 57 -14.88 -11.60 6.75
C ILE A 57 -15.60 -11.32 5.43
N THR A 58 -15.12 -10.33 4.68
CA THR A 58 -15.57 -10.04 3.32
C THR A 58 -14.38 -9.85 2.38
N ASN A 59 -14.61 -10.12 1.10
CA ASN A 59 -13.63 -9.97 0.04
C ASN A 59 -14.22 -9.11 -1.08
N ILE A 60 -13.54 -8.00 -1.39
CA ILE A 60 -13.91 -7.05 -2.43
C ILE A 60 -12.83 -7.07 -3.51
N VAL A 61 -13.23 -7.48 -4.71
CA VAL A 61 -12.33 -7.54 -5.87
C VAL A 61 -12.60 -6.34 -6.78
N ALA A 62 -11.53 -5.69 -7.23
CA ALA A 62 -11.58 -4.60 -8.19
C ALA A 62 -10.53 -4.84 -9.29
N GLU A 63 -10.98 -5.21 -10.50
CA GLU A 63 -10.09 -5.37 -11.65
C GLU A 63 -9.36 -4.07 -11.99
N LYS A 64 -10.08 -2.94 -11.90
CA LYS A 64 -9.57 -1.58 -12.13
C LYS A 64 -10.14 -0.63 -11.09
N GLY A 65 -9.34 0.36 -10.72
CA GLY A 65 -9.70 1.36 -9.71
C GLY A 65 -9.55 0.85 -8.29
N THR A 66 -9.95 1.69 -7.34
CA THR A 66 -9.79 1.49 -5.91
C THR A 66 -10.91 0.63 -5.34
N PRO A 67 -10.61 -0.48 -4.65
CA PRO A 67 -11.62 -1.20 -3.88
C PRO A 67 -12.11 -0.30 -2.74
N ARG A 68 -13.41 -0.36 -2.46
CA ARG A 68 -14.07 0.39 -1.39
C ARG A 68 -14.91 -0.57 -0.57
N PHE A 69 -14.73 -0.52 0.74
CA PHE A 69 -15.55 -1.26 1.70
C PHE A 69 -16.58 -0.31 2.31
N TYR A 70 -17.83 -0.74 2.37
CA TYR A 70 -18.86 -0.04 3.12
C TYR A 70 -19.21 -0.81 4.39
N LEU A 71 -19.34 -0.12 5.51
CA LEU A 71 -19.66 -0.71 6.80
C LEU A 71 -21.01 -1.44 6.79
N ARG A 72 -21.96 -0.97 5.96
CA ARG A 72 -23.26 -1.65 5.75
C ARG A 72 -23.13 -3.08 5.20
N ASP A 73 -22.02 -3.39 4.52
CA ASP A 73 -21.76 -4.72 3.97
C ASP A 73 -21.44 -5.72 5.10
N ALA A 74 -21.18 -5.22 6.31
CA ALA A 74 -21.03 -5.98 7.54
C ALA A 74 -22.29 -6.02 8.40
N ALA A 75 -23.49 -5.79 7.85
CA ALA A 75 -24.72 -5.80 8.63
C ALA A 75 -25.07 -7.20 9.19
N PRO A 76 -25.42 -7.34 10.49
CA PRO A 76 -25.47 -6.28 11.51
C PRO A 76 -24.07 -5.81 11.93
N VAL A 77 -23.87 -4.48 11.97
CA VAL A 77 -22.57 -3.89 12.28
C VAL A 77 -22.22 -4.10 13.74
N THR A 78 -21.21 -4.91 14.01
CA THR A 78 -20.66 -5.11 15.36
C THR A 78 -19.56 -4.09 15.65
N ASP A 79 -19.65 -3.41 16.79
CA ASP A 79 -18.58 -2.53 17.25
C ASP A 79 -17.30 -3.31 17.57
N GLY A 80 -16.14 -2.74 17.24
CA GLY A 80 -14.85 -3.35 17.52
C GLY A 80 -13.77 -2.98 16.51
N VAL A 81 -12.68 -3.74 16.52
CA VAL A 81 -11.55 -3.52 15.62
C VAL A 81 -11.74 -4.34 14.35
N TYR A 82 -11.77 -3.66 13.22
CA TYR A 82 -11.74 -4.25 11.90
C TYR A 82 -10.31 -4.19 11.35
N ARG A 83 -9.88 -5.26 10.69
CA ARG A 83 -8.58 -5.34 10.02
C ARG A 83 -8.81 -5.51 8.54
N TYR A 84 -7.97 -4.90 7.72
CA TYR A 84 -8.02 -5.11 6.29
C TYR A 84 -6.65 -5.52 5.75
N GLU A 85 -6.70 -6.30 4.67
CA GLU A 85 -5.56 -6.66 3.86
C GLU A 85 -5.89 -6.31 2.41
N LEU A 86 -5.07 -5.44 1.84
CA LEU A 86 -5.14 -5.05 0.45
C LEU A 86 -4.00 -5.73 -0.31
N THR A 87 -4.34 -6.41 -1.39
CA THR A 87 -3.38 -6.93 -2.37
C THR A 87 -3.71 -6.38 -3.75
N ALA A 88 -2.70 -6.08 -4.56
CA ALA A 88 -2.89 -5.59 -5.93
C ALA A 88 -1.71 -5.96 -6.84
N ALA A 89 -1.90 -5.92 -8.14
CA ALA A 89 -0.84 -6.08 -9.14
C ALA A 89 -0.28 -4.71 -9.56
N THR A 90 1.04 -4.54 -9.45
CA THR A 90 1.74 -3.36 -9.96
C THR A 90 2.02 -3.47 -11.46
N THR A 91 2.50 -2.39 -12.08
CA THR A 91 2.94 -2.38 -13.48
C THR A 91 4.35 -2.98 -13.66
N GLU A 92 5.13 -3.04 -12.59
CA GLU A 92 6.49 -3.59 -12.61
C GLU A 92 6.43 -5.10 -12.78
N LYS A 93 7.16 -5.64 -13.77
CA LYS A 93 7.25 -7.09 -14.00
C LYS A 93 8.54 -7.65 -13.42
N ILE A 94 8.42 -8.76 -12.72
CA ILE A 94 9.54 -9.51 -12.17
C ILE A 94 9.62 -10.89 -12.81
N LYS A 95 10.84 -11.36 -13.09
CA LYS A 95 11.08 -12.70 -13.63
C LYS A 95 10.81 -13.77 -12.59
N LEU A 96 10.09 -14.82 -12.98
CA LEU A 96 9.89 -16.02 -12.16
C LEU A 96 11.19 -16.81 -12.13
N ARG A 97 11.89 -16.80 -10.99
CA ARG A 97 13.11 -17.60 -10.80
C ARG A 97 12.82 -19.10 -10.71
N ASN A 98 11.67 -19.49 -10.16
CA ASN A 98 11.24 -20.88 -10.05
C ASN A 98 10.04 -21.12 -10.96
N GLN A 99 10.32 -21.55 -12.18
CA GLN A 99 9.27 -21.89 -13.14
C GLN A 99 8.70 -23.26 -12.81
N LEU A 100 7.43 -23.30 -12.41
CA LEU A 100 6.67 -24.55 -12.33
C LEU A 100 6.33 -24.97 -13.76
N ASN A 101 7.02 -25.97 -14.29
CA ASN A 101 6.66 -26.60 -15.55
C ASN A 101 5.37 -27.41 -15.34
N ASN A 102 4.23 -26.76 -15.58
CA ASN A 102 2.91 -27.39 -15.50
C ASN A 102 2.36 -27.74 -16.91
N GLY A 103 3.25 -28.11 -17.84
CA GLY A 103 2.87 -28.52 -19.20
C GLY A 103 2.32 -27.39 -20.09
N ARG A 104 2.56 -26.12 -19.73
CA ARG A 104 1.99 -24.95 -20.44
C ARG A 104 2.76 -24.58 -21.72
N GLY A 105 3.86 -25.27 -22.03
CA GLY A 105 4.65 -25.09 -23.25
C GLY A 105 5.06 -23.62 -23.48
N GLU A 106 4.95 -23.16 -24.73
CA GLU A 106 5.26 -21.78 -25.14
C GLU A 106 4.35 -20.72 -24.50
N ASN A 107 3.20 -21.10 -23.92
CA ASN A 107 2.32 -20.19 -23.19
C ASN A 107 2.75 -19.97 -21.72
N GLN A 108 3.89 -20.51 -21.33
CA GLN A 108 4.46 -20.26 -20.01
C GLN A 108 4.94 -18.81 -19.92
N LYS A 109 4.39 -18.05 -18.96
CA LYS A 109 4.85 -16.69 -18.69
C LYS A 109 6.07 -16.75 -17.78
N ASP A 110 7.16 -16.16 -18.23
CA ASP A 110 8.41 -16.06 -17.46
C ASP A 110 8.42 -14.86 -16.50
N GLU A 111 7.38 -14.03 -16.56
CA GLU A 111 7.26 -12.79 -15.80
C GLU A 111 5.87 -12.66 -15.17
N ILE A 112 5.81 -12.15 -13.94
CA ILE A 112 4.59 -11.72 -13.27
C ILE A 112 4.68 -10.26 -12.89
N ALA A 113 3.54 -9.60 -12.75
CA ALA A 113 3.47 -8.33 -12.05
C ALA A 113 3.96 -8.52 -10.61
N LYS A 114 4.79 -7.59 -10.12
CA LYS A 114 5.20 -7.55 -8.72
C LYS A 114 3.94 -7.28 -7.87
N PRO A 115 3.65 -8.13 -6.87
CA PRO A 115 2.50 -7.92 -6.01
C PRO A 115 2.76 -6.72 -5.10
N PHE A 116 1.73 -5.89 -4.94
CA PHE A 116 1.62 -4.88 -3.90
C PHE A 116 0.77 -5.45 -2.76
N GLN A 117 1.18 -5.19 -1.52
CA GLN A 117 0.45 -5.60 -0.32
C GLN A 117 0.48 -4.46 0.70
N MET A 118 -0.67 -4.24 1.36
CA MET A 118 -0.82 -3.28 2.44
C MET A 118 -1.84 -3.82 3.43
N GLY A 119 -1.63 -3.57 4.72
CA GLY A 119 -2.60 -3.93 5.75
C GLY A 119 -2.80 -2.78 6.71
N GLY A 120 -3.89 -2.82 7.44
CA GLY A 120 -4.22 -1.83 8.46
C GLY A 120 -5.43 -2.23 9.27
N SER A 121 -5.89 -1.32 10.11
CA SER A 121 -7.05 -1.55 10.96
C SER A 121 -7.77 -0.25 11.27
N PHE A 122 -9.10 -0.32 11.38
CA PHE A 122 -9.95 0.78 11.80
C PHE A 122 -10.89 0.33 12.91
N VAL A 123 -11.34 1.27 13.73
CA VAL A 123 -12.24 0.99 14.85
C VAL A 123 -13.65 1.38 14.47
N VAL A 124 -14.61 0.53 14.78
CA VAL A 124 -16.03 0.82 14.67
C VAL A 124 -16.59 0.97 16.08
N SER A 125 -17.27 2.08 16.33
CA SER A 125 -17.93 2.36 17.60
C SER A 125 -19.26 3.04 17.35
N ARG A 126 -20.31 2.57 18.03
CA ARG A 126 -21.69 3.02 17.84
C ARG A 126 -22.14 2.92 16.37
N GLY A 127 -21.69 1.87 15.67
CA GLY A 127 -22.05 1.60 14.28
C GLY A 127 -21.43 2.55 13.25
N VAL A 128 -20.38 3.29 13.60
CA VAL A 128 -19.62 4.14 12.66
C VAL A 128 -18.11 3.92 12.79
N ILE A 129 -17.39 4.08 11.68
CA ILE A 129 -15.92 4.06 11.68
C ILE A 129 -15.41 5.32 12.39
N THR A 130 -14.49 5.12 13.33
CA THR A 130 -13.83 6.16 14.12
C THR A 130 -12.35 6.20 13.75
N LYS A 131 -11.84 7.41 13.50
CA LYS A 131 -10.41 7.60 13.23
C LYS A 131 -9.64 7.41 14.55
N GLN A 132 -8.60 6.58 14.55
CA GLN A 132 -7.65 6.57 15.66
C GLN A 132 -6.89 7.91 15.61
N GLU A 133 -6.97 8.68 16.68
CA GLU A 133 -6.08 9.82 16.85
C GLU A 133 -4.69 9.26 17.19
N ASP A 134 -3.69 9.61 16.40
CA ASP A 134 -2.30 9.29 16.72
C ASP A 134 -1.95 10.03 18.02
N ILE A 135 -1.97 9.30 19.14
CA ILE A 135 -1.39 9.80 20.40
C ILE A 135 0.12 9.86 20.21
N VAL A 136 0.61 11.05 19.86
CA VAL A 136 2.03 11.37 19.95
C VAL A 136 2.34 11.56 21.43
N GLU A 137 3.04 10.61 22.05
CA GLU A 137 3.64 10.84 23.37
C GLU A 137 4.71 11.94 23.23
N GLU A 138 4.57 13.00 24.03
CA GLU A 138 5.47 14.16 24.08
C GLU A 138 6.70 13.90 24.96
#